data_AF-A0A2U2Z6L3-F1
#
_entry.id   AF-A0A2U2Z6L3-F1
#
_cell.length_a   1.000
_cell.length_b   1.000
_cell.length_c   1.000
_cell.angle_alpha   90.00
_cell.angle_beta   90.00
_cell.angle_gamma   90.00
#
_symmetry.space_group_name_H-M   'P 1'
#
loop_
_entity.id
_entity.type
_entity.pdbx_description
1 polymer ?
#
loop_
_entity_poly.entity_id
_entity_poly.type
_entity_poly.pdbx_seq_one_letter_code
_entity_poly.pdbx_strand_id
1 'polypeptide(L)'
;MPIRLSKVAEVLRRIAFAIDELARARRVDDLQAAKAADGPRAEHRGRSAEPDLEYAEFCDRTQTPWRSTVQGDLAWTACQAERRRRTETDEDPFEAYHPFRQGR
;
A
#
# COMPACT_ATOMS: atom_id res chain seq x y z
N MET A 1 30.96 24.32 -32.34
CA MET A 1 31.35 23.87 -30.99
C MET A 1 30.74 22.50 -30.73
N PRO A 2 31.50 21.49 -30.28
CA PRO A 2 30.97 20.15 -30.06
C PRO A 2 30.04 20.12 -28.83
N ILE A 3 28.85 19.54 -28.98
CA ILE A 3 27.89 19.35 -27.90
C ILE A 3 28.44 18.29 -26.94
N ARG A 4 28.61 18.65 -25.65
CA ARG A 4 29.04 17.70 -24.61
C ARG A 4 27.86 16.86 -24.15
N LEU A 5 27.64 15.74 -24.85
CA LEU A 5 26.52 14.82 -24.60
C LEU A 5 26.42 14.35 -23.14
N SER A 6 27.56 14.19 -22.45
CA SER A 6 27.59 13.85 -21.02
C SER A 6 26.94 14.91 -20.14
N LYS A 7 27.16 16.20 -20.44
CA LYS A 7 26.54 17.31 -19.71
C LYS A 7 25.05 17.40 -19.99
N VAL A 8 24.64 17.13 -21.23
CA VAL A 8 23.21 17.07 -21.61
C VAL A 8 22.51 15.94 -20.86
N ALA A 9 23.11 14.75 -20.77
CA ALA A 9 22.55 13.62 -20.04
C ALA A 9 22.45 13.84 -18.53
N GLU A 10 23.38 14.61 -17.94
CA GLU A 10 23.30 15.03 -16.53
C GLU A 10 22.13 15.98 -16.29
N VAL A 11 21.93 16.96 -17.17
CA VAL A 11 20.82 17.93 -17.08
C VAL A 11 19.47 17.23 -17.23
N LEU A 12 19.33 16.32 -18.20
CA LEU A 12 18.10 15.56 -18.41
C LEU A 12 17.74 14.69 -17.19
N ARG A 13 18.73 14.02 -16.57
CA ARG A 13 18.50 13.24 -15.34
C ARG A 13 18.04 14.12 -14.18
N ARG A 14 18.60 15.32 -14.04
CA ARG A 14 18.18 16.26 -12.99
C ARG A 14 16.77 16.79 -13.21
N ILE A 15 16.39 17.03 -14.45
CA ILE A 15 15.03 17.47 -14.81
C ILE A 15 14.03 16.33 -14.55
N ALA A 16 14.34 15.10 -14.96
CA ALA A 16 13.49 13.94 -14.69
C ALA A 16 13.25 13.76 -13.18
N PHE A 17 14.33 13.81 -12.39
CA PHE A 17 14.23 13.75 -10.93
C PHE A 17 13.36 14.88 -10.34
N ALA A 18 13.53 16.12 -10.82
CA ALA A 18 12.73 17.24 -10.34
C ALA A 18 11.24 17.11 -10.70
N ILE A 19 10.93 16.54 -11.87
CA ILE A 19 9.55 16.26 -12.30
C ILE A 19 8.94 15.16 -11.43
N ASP A 20 9.69 14.11 -11.11
CA ASP A 20 9.23 13.04 -10.22
C ASP A 20 8.97 13.58 -8.80
N GLU A 21 9.85 14.43 -8.28
CA GLU A 21 9.67 15.10 -6.99
C GLU A 21 8.45 16.03 -6.99
N LEU A 22 8.22 16.78 -8.08
CA LEU A 22 7.03 17.62 -8.21
C LEU A 22 5.75 16.78 -8.29
N ALA A 23 5.76 15.67 -9.03
CA ALA A 23 4.64 14.74 -9.11
C ALA A 23 4.36 14.08 -7.76
N ARG A 24 5.40 13.78 -6.98
CA ARG A 24 5.28 13.24 -5.62
C ARG A 24 4.67 14.27 -4.67
N ALA A 25 5.16 15.51 -4.68
CA ALA A 25 4.61 16.60 -3.87
C ALA A 25 3.13 16.84 -4.20
N ARG A 26 2.79 16.84 -5.49
CA ARG A 26 1.40 17.00 -5.95
C ARG A 26 0.48 15.88 -5.46
N ARG A 27 0.94 14.62 -5.49
CA ARG A 27 0.17 13.48 -4.94
C ARG A 27 -0.07 13.62 -3.43
N VAL A 28 0.90 14.13 -2.68
CA VAL A 28 0.73 14.38 -1.23
C VAL A 28 -0.32 15.47 -0.99
N ASP A 29 -0.27 16.56 -1.75
CA ASP A 29 -1.26 17.63 -1.66
C ASP A 29 -2.67 17.17 -2.06
N ASP A 30 -2.78 16.41 -3.15
CA ASP A 30 -4.06 15.85 -3.62
C ASP A 30 -4.64 14.86 -2.59
N LEU A 31 -3.79 14.10 -1.89
CA LEU A 31 -4.17 13.18 -0.83
C LEU A 31 -4.59 13.93 0.44
N GLN A 32 -3.91 15.02 0.78
CA GLN A 32 -4.29 15.89 1.90
C GLN A 32 -5.62 16.62 1.61
N ALA A 33 -5.82 17.08 0.38
CA ALA A 33 -7.09 17.67 -0.07
C ALA A 33 -8.22 16.63 -0.11
N ALA A 34 -7.93 15.39 -0.50
CA ALA A 34 -8.89 14.30 -0.45
C ALA A 34 -9.34 13.96 0.98
N LYS A 35 -8.42 14.02 1.95
CA LYS A 35 -8.73 13.86 3.39
C LYS A 35 -9.58 15.00 3.95
N ALA A 36 -9.44 16.22 3.43
CA ALA A 36 -10.20 17.38 3.86
C ALA A 36 -11.61 17.47 3.24
N ALA A 37 -11.91 16.68 2.21
CA ALA A 37 -13.19 16.72 1.51
C ALA A 37 -14.20 15.75 2.14
N ASP A 38 -14.94 16.21 3.15
CA ASP A 38 -15.99 15.43 3.83
C ASP A 38 -17.10 14.97 2.87
N GLY A 39 -17.44 13.68 2.96
CA GLY A 39 -18.54 13.04 2.25
C GLY A 39 -18.41 11.51 2.23
N PRO A 40 -19.43 10.75 1.78
CA PRO A 40 -19.39 9.28 1.74
C PRO A 40 -18.22 8.68 0.94
N ARG A 41 -17.62 9.47 0.04
CA ARG A 41 -16.42 9.12 -0.74
C ARG A 41 -15.10 9.47 -0.04
N ALA A 42 -15.14 10.21 1.08
CA ALA A 42 -13.97 10.54 1.90
C ALA A 42 -13.50 9.32 2.68
N GLU A 43 -14.43 8.55 3.26
CA GLU A 43 -14.10 7.24 3.85
C GLU A 43 -13.55 6.26 2.81
N HIS A 44 -14.09 6.27 1.58
CA HIS A 44 -13.59 5.41 0.52
C HIS A 44 -12.19 5.83 0.05
N ARG A 45 -11.94 7.14 -0.13
CA ARG A 45 -10.60 7.67 -0.42
C ARG A 45 -9.62 7.47 0.74
N GLY A 46 -10.10 7.50 1.98
CA GLY A 46 -9.32 7.17 3.17
C GLY A 46 -8.92 5.69 3.21
N ARG A 47 -9.85 4.79 2.83
CA ARG A 47 -9.58 3.36 2.67
C ARG A 47 -8.62 3.06 1.52
N SER A 48 -8.75 3.72 0.37
CA SER A 48 -7.82 3.56 -0.76
C SER A 48 -6.47 4.28 -0.57
N ALA A 49 -6.37 5.19 0.40
CA ALA A 49 -5.14 5.86 0.80
C ALA A 49 -4.47 5.20 2.01
N GLU A 50 -5.10 4.17 2.59
CA GLU A 50 -4.48 3.28 3.55
C GLU A 50 -3.50 2.38 2.76
N PRO A 51 -2.22 2.29 3.16
CA PRO A 51 -1.29 1.38 2.50
C PRO A 51 -1.81 -0.06 2.62
N ASP A 52 -1.46 -0.90 1.64
CA ASP A 52 -1.82 -2.33 1.63
C ASP A 52 -1.57 -2.92 3.03
N LEU A 53 -2.59 -3.57 3.60
CA LEU A 53 -2.57 -3.95 5.01
C LEU A 53 -1.61 -5.13 5.26
N GLU A 54 -0.35 -4.85 5.52
CA GLU A 54 0.66 -5.86 5.82
C GLU A 54 0.27 -6.68 7.06
N TYR A 55 0.50 -8.00 7.02
CA TYR A 55 0.06 -8.93 8.06
C TYR A 55 0.57 -8.56 9.47
N ALA A 56 1.82 -8.10 9.55
CA ALA A 56 2.42 -7.65 10.79
C ALA A 56 1.74 -6.38 11.34
N GLU A 57 1.37 -5.44 10.46
CA GLU A 57 0.68 -4.21 10.83
C GLU A 57 -0.76 -4.48 11.29
N PHE A 58 -1.46 -5.40 10.62
CA PHE A 58 -2.77 -5.87 11.08
C PHE A 58 -2.71 -6.45 12.49
N CYS A 59 -1.74 -7.33 12.73
CA CYS A 59 -1.60 -7.99 14.02
C CYS A 59 -1.24 -7.01 15.14
N ASP A 60 -0.36 -6.05 14.88
CA ASP A 60 0.01 -5.02 15.85
C ASP A 60 -1.17 -4.11 16.18
N ARG A 61 -1.89 -3.63 15.16
CA ARG A 61 -3.02 -2.71 15.32
C ARG A 61 -4.22 -3.33 16.04
N THR A 62 -4.49 -4.61 15.79
CA THR A 62 -5.63 -5.34 16.38
C THR A 62 -5.26 -6.08 17.66
N GLN A 63 -3.98 -6.02 18.05
CA GLN A 63 -3.40 -6.84 19.12
C GLN A 63 -3.70 -8.34 18.96
N THR A 64 -3.90 -8.79 17.72
CA THR A 64 -4.23 -10.19 17.42
C THR A 64 -3.00 -11.05 17.71
N PRO A 65 -3.10 -12.09 18.56
CA PRO A 65 -2.00 -13.03 18.76
C PRO A 65 -1.73 -13.81 17.47
N TRP A 66 -0.47 -13.93 17.08
CA TRP A 66 -0.05 -14.66 15.87
C TRP A 66 1.21 -15.53 16.08
N ARG A 67 1.67 -15.66 17.33
CA ARG A 67 2.97 -16.25 17.66
C ARG A 67 3.03 -17.79 17.56
N SER A 68 1.88 -18.46 17.50
CA SER A 68 1.80 -19.91 17.27
C SER A 68 1.15 -20.22 15.92
N THR A 69 1.35 -21.41 15.37
CA THR A 69 0.77 -21.80 14.06
C THR A 69 -0.76 -21.67 14.05
N VAL A 70 -1.44 -22.10 15.12
CA VAL A 70 -2.90 -22.01 15.23
C VAL A 70 -3.36 -20.55 15.33
N GLN A 71 -2.64 -19.73 16.10
CA GLN A 71 -2.92 -18.30 16.20
C GLN A 71 -2.64 -17.57 14.88
N GLY A 72 -1.58 -17.97 14.17
CA GLY A 72 -1.20 -17.46 12.86
C GLY A 72 -2.25 -17.75 11.78
N ASP A 73 -2.85 -18.95 11.77
CA ASP A 73 -3.93 -19.34 10.84
C ASP A 73 -5.20 -18.49 11.03
N LEU A 74 -5.62 -18.30 12.29
CA LEU A 74 -6.75 -17.45 12.63
C LEU A 74 -6.47 -15.97 12.29
N ALA A 75 -5.28 -15.48 12.63
CA ALA A 75 -4.87 -14.11 12.36
C ALA A 75 -4.75 -13.84 10.84
N TRP A 76 -4.28 -14.82 10.06
CA TRP A 76 -4.15 -14.69 8.61
C TRP A 76 -5.50 -14.66 7.94
N THR A 77 -6.42 -15.55 8.35
CA THR A 77 -7.81 -15.55 7.87
C THR A 77 -8.49 -14.20 8.15
N ALA A 78 -8.30 -13.66 9.36
CA ALA A 78 -8.85 -12.35 9.73
C ALA A 78 -8.23 -11.19 8.93
N CYS A 79 -6.91 -11.23 8.68
CA CYS A 79 -6.20 -10.26 7.86
C CYS A 79 -6.73 -10.26 6.41
N GLN A 80 -6.91 -11.44 5.81
CA GLN A 80 -7.43 -11.56 4.44
C GLN A 80 -8.89 -11.13 4.32
N ALA A 81 -9.72 -11.44 5.32
CA ALA A 81 -11.10 -10.95 5.37
C ALA A 81 -11.16 -9.41 5.41
N GLU A 82 -10.25 -8.76 6.15
CA GLU A 82 -10.15 -7.30 6.20
C GLU A 82 -9.62 -6.72 4.88
N ARG A 83 -8.61 -7.32 4.24
CA ARG A 83 -8.16 -6.92 2.88
C ARG A 83 -9.28 -7.00 1.85
N ARG A 84 -10.09 -8.07 1.89
CA ARG A 84 -11.26 -8.21 1.01
C ARG A 84 -12.33 -7.14 1.29
N ARG A 85 -12.60 -6.83 2.57
CA ARG A 85 -13.51 -5.74 2.96
C ARG A 85 -13.04 -4.38 2.44
N ARG A 86 -11.72 -4.18 2.34
CA ARG A 86 -11.10 -2.98 1.79
C ARG A 86 -11.01 -2.97 0.26
N THR A 87 -11.40 -4.06 -0.40
CA THR A 87 -11.26 -4.25 -1.85
C THR A 87 -9.78 -4.20 -2.29
N GLU A 88 -8.86 -4.57 -1.40
CA GLU A 88 -7.42 -4.69 -1.68
C GLU A 88 -7.08 -6.05 -2.33
N THR A 89 -7.97 -7.03 -2.21
CA THR A 89 -7.87 -8.32 -2.90
C THR A 89 -9.24 -8.83 -3.31
N ASP A 90 -9.32 -9.43 -4.50
CA ASP A 90 -10.47 -10.21 -4.98
C ASP A 90 -10.31 -11.71 -4.70
N GLU A 91 -9.16 -12.12 -4.15
CA GLU A 91 -8.91 -13.52 -3.80
C GLU A 91 -9.78 -13.97 -2.63
N ASP A 92 -10.31 -15.19 -2.73
CA ASP A 92 -10.99 -15.82 -1.60
C ASP A 92 -9.97 -16.06 -0.47
N PRO A 93 -10.21 -15.59 0.76
CA PRO A 93 -9.33 -15.82 1.92
C PRO A 93 -8.98 -17.29 2.16
N PHE A 94 -9.84 -18.21 1.70
CA PHE A 94 -9.64 -19.66 1.81
C PHE A 94 -8.86 -20.28 0.64
N GLU A 95 -8.71 -19.58 -0.49
CA GLU A 95 -7.91 -20.01 -1.66
C GLU A 95 -6.59 -19.25 -1.82
N ALA A 96 -6.47 -18.06 -1.23
CA ALA A 96 -5.24 -17.28 -1.19
C ALA A 96 -4.10 -18.04 -0.48
N TYR A 97 -2.86 -17.84 -0.94
CA TYR A 97 -1.66 -18.44 -0.32
C TYR A 97 -1.67 -18.24 1.20
N HIS A 98 -1.58 -19.34 1.96
CA HIS A 98 -1.76 -19.34 3.42
C HIS A 98 -0.50 -19.82 4.14
N PRO A 99 0.38 -18.91 4.61
CA PRO A 99 1.73 -19.26 5.09
C PRO A 99 1.75 -20.13 6.36
N PHE A 100 0.65 -20.16 7.12
CA PHE A 100 0.53 -20.97 8.35
C PHE A 100 -0.15 -22.33 8.13
N ARG A 101 -0.68 -22.58 6.91
CA ARG A 101 -1.15 -23.91 6.52
C ARG A 101 0.00 -24.56 5.78
N GLN A 102 0.71 -25.44 6.48
CA GLN A 102 1.66 -26.31 5.79
C GLN A 102 0.88 -27.19 4.81
N GLY A 103 1.41 -27.27 3.59
CA GLY A 103 0.77 -27.94 2.46
C GLY A 103 0.25 -29.33 2.80
N ARG A 104 -0.87 -29.66 2.16
CA ARG A 104 -1.33 -31.04 2.03
C ARG A 104 -0.47 -31.77 0.99
#